data_AF-A0A3D5E8E6-F1
#
_entry.id   AF-A0A3D5E8E6-F1
#
_cell.length_a   1.000
_cell.length_b   1.000
_cell.length_c   1.000
_cell.angle_alpha   90.00
_cell.angle_beta   90.00
_cell.angle_gamma   90.00
#
_symmetry.space_group_name_H-M   'P 1'
#
loop_
_entity.id
_entity.type
_entity.pdbx_description
1 polymer ?
#
loop_
_entity_poly.entity_id
_entity_poly.type
_entity_poly.pdbx_seq_one_letter_code
_entity_poly.pdbx_strand_id
1 'polypeptide(L)' 'MIEEESVVRGYVLIETDVGSAKAVGAAATELTYPGANVLAVDTVTGPYDVIVQLE' A
#
# COMPACT_ATOMS: atom_id res chain seq x y z
N MET A 1 -3.22 20.13 -26.62
CA MET A 1 -2.85 18.73 -26.33
C MET A 1 -2.60 18.71 -24.84
N ILE A 2 -3.48 18.05 -24.08
CA ILE A 2 -3.23 17.78 -22.67
C ILE A 2 -2.69 16.37 -22.67
N GLU A 3 -1.42 16.20 -22.28
CA GLU A 3 -0.91 14.87 -21.98
C GLU A 3 -1.70 14.38 -20.76
N GLU A 4 -2.50 13.34 -20.97
CA GLU A 4 -3.12 12.62 -19.87
C GLU A 4 -2.00 11.83 -19.20
N GLU A 5 -1.52 12.31 -18.06
CA GLU A 5 -0.52 11.59 -17.27
C GLU A 5 -1.16 10.27 -16.82
N SER A 6 -0.78 9.17 -17.47
CA SER A 6 -1.30 7.85 -17.15
C SER A 6 -0.68 7.38 -15.84
N VAL A 7 -1.33 7.71 -14.74
CA VAL A 7 -0.92 7.28 -13.40
C VAL A 7 -1.26 5.79 -13.24
N VAL A 8 -0.27 4.99 -12.87
CA VAL A 8 -0.45 3.55 -12.66
C VAL A 8 -0.87 3.31 -11.22
N ARG A 9 -2.11 2.89 -11.03
CA ARG A 9 -2.59 2.52 -9.68
C ARG A 9 -2.16 1.10 -9.32
N GLY A 10 -1.38 0.97 -8.26
CA GLY A 10 -0.88 -0.29 -7.72
C GLY A 10 -1.56 -0.70 -6.41
N TYR A 11 -1.60 -2.00 -6.15
CA TYR A 11 -2.01 -2.57 -4.88
C TYR A 11 -1.01 -3.62 -4.43
N VAL A 12 -0.58 -3.52 -3.17
CA VAL A 12 0.29 -4.51 -2.52
C VAL A 12 -0.51 -5.21 -1.43
N LEU A 13 -0.58 -6.52 -1.51
CA LEU A 13 -1.26 -7.38 -0.56
C LEU A 13 -0.20 -8.03 0.33
N ILE A 14 -0.33 -7.86 1.64
CA ILE A 14 0.70 -8.28 2.60
C ILE A 14 0.08 -9.27 3.59
N GLU A 15 0.71 -10.44 3.71
CA GLU A 15 0.53 -11.37 4.82
C GLU A 15 1.60 -11.09 5.88
N THR A 16 1.22 -11.17 7.14
CA THR A 16 2.06 -10.84 8.28
C THR A 16 2.04 -11.95 9.32
N ASP A 17 3.06 -11.98 10.18
CA ASP A 17 2.99 -12.82 11.37
C ASP A 17 1.81 -12.42 12.26
N VAL A 18 1.28 -13.39 13.01
CA VAL A 18 0.13 -13.20 13.91
C VAL A 18 0.37 -12.03 14.86
N GLY A 19 -0.54 -11.05 14.83
CA GLY A 19 -0.49 -9.86 15.69
C GLY A 19 0.39 -8.73 15.18
N SER A 20 1.07 -8.90 14.04
CA SER A 20 1.99 -7.90 13.48
C SER A 20 1.34 -6.92 12.48
N ALA A 21 0.12 -7.20 12.03
CA ALA A 21 -0.58 -6.43 11.00
C ALA A 21 -0.56 -4.91 11.23
N LYS A 22 -0.79 -4.45 12.47
CA LYS A 22 -0.77 -3.02 12.82
C LYS A 22 0.62 -2.40 12.69
N ALA A 23 1.66 -3.10 13.13
CA ALA A 23 3.04 -2.62 13.06
C ALA A 23 3.52 -2.57 11.59
N VAL A 24 3.17 -3.59 10.81
CA VAL A 24 3.47 -3.64 9.38
C VAL A 24 2.73 -2.55 8.61
N GLY A 25 1.44 -2.31 8.90
CA GLY A 25 0.68 -1.21 8.28
C GLY A 25 1.27 0.16 8.60
N ALA A 26 1.72 0.38 9.83
CA ALA A 26 2.42 1.61 10.19
C ALA A 26 3.72 1.78 9.39
N ALA A 27 4.55 0.74 9.32
CA ALA A 27 5.79 0.76 8.54
C ALA A 27 5.54 0.97 7.03
N ALA A 28 4.49 0.36 6.48
CA ALA A 28 4.11 0.52 5.08
C ALA A 28 3.67 1.95 4.74
N THR A 29 3.14 2.69 5.71
CA THR A 29 2.77 4.11 5.53
C THR A 29 4.00 5.00 5.34
N GLU A 30 5.16 4.58 5.86
CA GLU A 30 6.43 5.29 5.75
C GLU A 30 7.24 4.90 4.49
N LEU A 31 6.71 3.97 3.68
CA LEU A 31 7.38 3.52 2.46
C LEU A 31 7.51 4.67 1.46
N THR A 32 8.74 4.92 1.02
CA THR A 32 9.04 5.92 -0.01
C THR A 32 9.84 5.27 -1.14
N TYR A 33 9.39 5.49 -2.37
CA TYR A 33 10.06 4.99 -3.57
C TYR A 33 9.95 6.02 -4.70
N PRO A 34 11.02 6.32 -5.45
CA PRO A 34 10.96 7.28 -6.55
C PRO A 34 9.90 6.87 -7.59
N GLY A 35 8.93 7.75 -7.82
CA GLY A 35 7.85 7.52 -8.78
C GLY A 35 6.72 6.62 -8.26
N ALA A 36 6.62 6.41 -6.94
CA ALA A 36 5.44 5.79 -6.33
C ALA A 36 5.11 6.49 -5.00
N ASN A 37 3.83 6.79 -4.81
CA ASN A 37 3.29 7.40 -3.60
C ASN A 37 2.33 6.44 -2.91
N VAL A 38 2.48 6.27 -1.60
CA VAL A 38 1.49 5.55 -0.80
C VAL A 38 0.26 6.42 -0.63
N LEU A 39 -0.89 5.92 -1.07
CA LEU A 39 -2.18 6.62 -0.98
C LEU A 39 -2.99 6.19 0.24
N ALA A 40 -2.96 4.89 0.53
CA ALA A 40 -3.72 4.29 1.61
C ALA A 40 -3.03 3.02 2.12
N VAL A 41 -3.18 2.78 3.41
CA VAL A 41 -2.77 1.53 4.06
C VAL A 41 -3.89 1.09 4.99
N ASP A 42 -4.46 -0.08 4.71
CA ASP A 42 -5.58 -0.62 5.45
C ASP A 42 -5.21 -1.96 6.07
N THR A 43 -5.40 -2.10 7.37
CA THR A 43 -5.43 -3.41 8.02
C THR A 43 -6.80 -4.03 7.78
N VAL A 44 -6.85 -5.20 7.16
CA VAL A 44 -8.10 -5.86 6.74
C VAL A 44 -8.24 -7.22 7.40
N THR A 45 -9.48 -7.70 7.50
CA THR A 45 -9.77 -9.08 7.90
C THR A 45 -10.07 -9.89 6.65
N GLY A 46 -9.19 -10.83 6.28
CA GLY A 46 -9.30 -11.57 5.03
C GLY A 46 -8.13 -12.51 4.79
N PRO A 47 -7.87 -12.93 3.53
CA PRO A 47 -6.72 -13.77 3.20
C PRO A 47 -5.37 -13.02 3.31
N TYR A 48 -5.41 -11.70 3.41
CA TYR A 48 -4.27 -10.82 3.66
C TYR A 48 -4.54 -9.98 4.89
N ASP A 49 -3.48 -9.47 5.51
CA ASP A 49 -3.58 -8.66 6.74
C ASP A 49 -3.53 -7.17 6.47
N VAL A 50 -2.78 -6.75 5.44
CA VAL A 50 -2.61 -5.34 5.07
C VAL A 50 -2.73 -5.17 3.55
N ILE A 51 -3.43 -4.11 3.13
CA ILE A 51 -3.51 -3.66 1.74
C ILE A 51 -2.91 -2.27 1.65
N VAL A 52 -1.95 -2.09 0.73
CA VAL A 52 -1.34 -0.79 0.42
C VAL A 52 -1.76 -0.37 -0.98
N GLN A 53 -2.29 0.84 -1.12
CA GLN A 53 -2.57 1.44 -2.41
C GLN A 53 -1.45 2.41 -2.80
N LEU A 54 -1.00 2.33 -4.04
CA LEU A 54 0.10 3.12 -4.60
C LEU A 54 -0.31 3.79 -5.90
N GLU A 55 0.35 4.89 -6.24
CA GLU A 55 0.30 5.47 -7.59
C GLU A 55 1.59 6.21 -7.99
#